data_AF-A0A7K7B0R4-F1
#
_entry.id   AF-A0A7K7B0R4-F1
#
_cell.length_a   1.000
_cell.length_b   1.000
_cell.length_c   1.000
_cell.angle_alpha   90.00
_cell.angle_beta   90.00
_cell.angle_gamma   90.00
#
_symmetry.space_group_name_H-M   'P 1'
#
loop_
_entity.id
_entity.type
_entity.pdbx_description
1 polymer ?
#
loop_
_entity_poly.entity_id
_entity_poly.type
_entity_poly.pdbx_seq_one_letter_code
_entity_poly.pdbx_strand_id
1 'polypeptide(L)'
;QEKGVNLTHIESRPSRLNKDEYEFFINLEDKSVPALDNIIKSLRNDIGATVHELSRTKKKDTVPWFPRSIQELDRFANQILSYGAELDADHPGFKDPVYRARRKEFADIAYNYRHGQPIPEVTYTEEEKRTWGTVFRELKSLYPTHACYEHNHVFPLLEKYCGYREDNIPQLEDISKFLQSCTGFHLRPVAGLLSSRDFLAGLAFRVFHSTQYIRHASKPMYTPEPDICHELLGHVPLFADPSFAQFSQEIGLASLGAPDEFIEKLATVYWFTVEFGLCKEGDSLKAYGAGLLSSFGELQYCLSGKPEIKPLVLEKTSEQKYIVTEFQPIYYVAESFKDAKEKLRKFASTIPRPFSVRYNPYTQRIEVLDNAKQLKNLADTINSEMGILCNALQKIK
;
A
#
# COMPACT_ATOMS: atom_id res chain seq x y z
N GLN A 1 12.47 14.86 -29.32
CA GLN A 1 11.44 15.66 -30.04
C GLN A 1 11.62 15.55 -31.55
N GLU A 2 12.80 15.86 -32.10
CA GLU A 2 13.08 15.78 -33.56
C GLU A 2 12.77 14.42 -34.21
N LYS A 3 12.90 13.31 -33.48
CA LYS A 3 12.60 11.96 -33.98
C LYS A 3 11.12 11.54 -33.84
N GLY A 4 10.20 12.50 -33.66
CA GLY A 4 8.75 12.22 -33.63
C GLY A 4 8.24 11.43 -32.41
N VAL A 5 9.04 11.34 -31.35
CA VAL A 5 8.66 10.65 -30.11
C VAL A 5 7.67 11.50 -29.30
N ASN A 6 6.52 10.92 -28.95
CA ASN A 6 5.51 11.60 -28.15
C ASN A 6 5.94 11.64 -26.67
N LEU A 7 6.56 12.74 -26.29
CA LEU A 7 7.00 13.03 -24.92
C LEU A 7 5.83 13.65 -24.15
N THR A 8 5.27 12.92 -23.21
CA THR A 8 4.22 13.45 -22.33
C THR A 8 4.78 14.26 -21.17
N HIS A 9 6.02 13.99 -20.77
CA HIS A 9 6.73 14.74 -19.73
C HIS A 9 8.24 14.61 -19.93
N ILE A 10 8.96 15.73 -19.78
CA ILE A 10 10.41 15.71 -19.61
C ILE A 10 10.75 16.63 -18.44
N GLU A 11 11.45 16.08 -17.47
CA GLU A 11 11.89 16.80 -16.29
C GLU A 11 13.40 16.59 -16.13
N SER A 12 14.15 17.69 -16.14
CA SER A 12 15.56 17.69 -15.73
C SER A 12 15.68 18.23 -14.31
N ARG A 13 16.55 17.62 -13.52
CA ARG A 13 16.88 18.09 -12.17
C ARG A 13 18.39 18.10 -11.99
N PRO A 14 18.95 19.12 -11.31
CA PRO A 14 20.35 19.09 -10.93
C PRO A 14 20.62 17.84 -10.11
N SER A 15 21.72 17.16 -10.41
CA SER A 15 22.16 16.05 -9.59
C SER A 15 22.57 16.56 -8.20
N ARG A 16 22.19 15.84 -7.15
CA ARG A 16 22.37 16.27 -5.75
C ARG A 16 23.82 16.53 -5.32
N LEU A 17 24.81 16.00 -6.05
CA LEU A 17 26.25 16.06 -5.71
C LEU A 17 27.11 16.79 -6.74
N ASN A 18 26.84 16.61 -8.04
CA ASN A 18 27.66 17.24 -9.08
C ASN A 18 26.86 18.38 -9.70
N LYS A 19 27.31 19.61 -9.47
CA LYS A 19 26.65 20.82 -9.97
C LYS A 19 26.52 20.83 -11.49
N ASP A 20 27.33 19.99 -12.16
CA ASP A 20 27.45 19.92 -13.60
C ASP A 20 26.67 18.74 -14.23
N GLU A 21 25.98 17.92 -13.43
CA GLU A 21 25.18 16.80 -13.93
C GLU A 21 23.68 17.01 -13.72
N TYR A 22 22.88 16.40 -14.60
CA TYR A 22 21.42 16.44 -14.55
C TYR A 22 20.83 15.03 -14.60
N GLU A 23 19.82 14.79 -13.76
CA GLU A 23 18.95 13.63 -13.88
C GLU A 23 17.76 13.98 -14.78
N PHE A 24 17.48 13.12 -15.75
CA PHE A 24 16.35 13.27 -16.67
C PHE A 24 15.30 12.20 -16.40
N PHE A 25 14.05 12.66 -16.21
CA PHE A 25 12.87 11.81 -16.07
C PHE A 25 12.00 12.06 -17.30
N ILE A 26 11.86 11.03 -18.14
CA ILE A 26 11.20 11.15 -19.43
C ILE A 26 10.01 10.19 -19.45
N ASN A 27 8.81 10.73 -19.63
CA ASN A 27 7.61 9.94 -19.85
C ASN A 27 7.23 9.94 -21.34
N LEU A 28 6.87 8.76 -21.81
CA LEU A 28 6.57 8.47 -23.21
C LEU A 28 5.20 7.80 -23.31
N GLU A 29 4.49 8.07 -24.40
CA GLU A 29 3.33 7.27 -24.81
C GLU A 29 3.72 6.17 -25.80
N ASP A 30 3.00 5.05 -25.72
CA ASP A 30 3.28 3.75 -26.35
C ASP A 30 3.31 3.76 -27.89
N LYS A 31 2.98 4.88 -28.53
CA LYS A 31 2.99 5.04 -30.00
C LYS A 31 4.38 5.25 -30.61
N SER A 32 5.44 5.29 -29.80
CA SER A 32 6.78 5.80 -30.21
C SER A 32 7.88 4.73 -30.34
N VAL A 33 7.51 3.44 -30.45
CA VAL A 33 8.44 2.30 -30.26
C VAL A 33 9.63 2.25 -31.24
N PRO A 34 9.50 2.45 -32.56
CA PRO A 34 10.62 2.22 -33.49
C PRO A 34 11.77 3.23 -33.34
N ALA A 35 11.46 4.48 -32.97
CA ALA A 35 12.47 5.52 -32.78
C ALA A 35 13.15 5.41 -31.41
N LEU A 36 12.46 4.84 -30.41
CA LEU A 36 12.92 4.77 -29.03
C LEU A 36 14.18 3.91 -28.88
N ASP A 37 14.21 2.73 -29.49
CA ASP A 37 15.38 1.82 -29.41
C ASP A 37 16.65 2.49 -29.95
N ASN A 38 16.53 3.27 -31.04
CA ASN A 38 17.64 4.01 -31.63
C ASN A 38 18.09 5.19 -30.76
N ILE A 39 17.15 5.87 -30.09
CA ILE A 39 17.48 6.93 -29.14
C ILE A 39 18.20 6.36 -27.92
N ILE A 40 17.71 5.26 -27.35
CA ILE A 40 18.35 4.60 -26.21
C ILE A 40 19.76 4.14 -26.56
N LYS A 41 19.96 3.56 -27.75
CA LYS A 41 21.31 3.20 -28.24
C LYS A 41 22.22 4.42 -28.33
N SER A 42 21.74 5.53 -28.87
CA SER A 42 22.53 6.77 -29.00
C SER A 42 22.85 7.39 -27.63
N LEU A 43 21.88 7.44 -26.71
CA LEU A 43 22.10 7.90 -25.33
C LEU A 43 23.17 7.05 -24.61
N ARG A 44 23.15 5.72 -24.80
CA ARG A 44 24.12 4.81 -24.17
C ARG A 44 25.49 4.88 -24.82
N ASN A 45 25.57 4.86 -26.15
CA ASN A 45 26.82 4.69 -26.88
C ASN A 45 27.50 6.01 -27.23
N ASP A 46 26.73 6.98 -27.72
CA ASP A 46 27.27 8.25 -28.23
C ASP A 46 27.44 9.27 -27.11
N ILE A 47 26.49 9.28 -26.16
CA ILE A 47 26.49 10.21 -25.01
C ILE A 47 27.13 9.57 -23.76
N GLY A 48 27.20 8.23 -23.70
CA GLY A 48 27.77 7.53 -22.54
C GLY A 48 26.88 7.55 -21.30
N ALA A 49 25.57 7.80 -21.44
CA ALA A 49 24.64 7.87 -20.32
C ALA A 49 24.17 6.46 -19.88
N THR A 50 24.03 6.26 -18.57
CA THR A 50 23.29 5.11 -18.02
C THR A 50 21.79 5.33 -18.24
N VAL A 51 21.14 4.43 -18.99
CA VAL A 51 19.72 4.54 -19.35
C VAL A 51 18.97 3.28 -18.95
N HIS A 52 17.94 3.44 -18.11
CA HIS A 52 16.98 2.38 -17.80
C HIS A 52 15.68 2.60 -18.58
N GLU A 53 15.25 1.58 -19.33
CA GLU A 53 13.95 1.58 -20.02
C GLU A 53 12.93 0.90 -19.11
N LEU A 54 11.96 1.69 -18.64
CA LEU A 54 10.85 1.22 -17.81
C LEU A 54 9.60 1.13 -18.67
N SER A 55 9.01 -0.05 -18.76
CA SER A 55 7.80 -0.28 -19.57
C SER A 55 6.67 -0.90 -18.76
N ARG A 56 5.44 -0.46 -19.04
CA ARG A 56 4.23 -1.16 -18.59
C ARG A 56 3.88 -2.33 -19.51
N THR A 57 4.31 -2.28 -20.77
CA THR A 57 4.17 -3.40 -21.70
C THR A 57 5.31 -4.38 -21.44
N LYS A 58 4.99 -5.69 -21.36
CA LYS A 58 5.92 -6.77 -20.99
C LYS A 58 6.98 -7.06 -22.08
N LYS A 59 7.63 -6.02 -22.60
CA LYS A 59 8.67 -6.11 -23.61
C LYS A 59 9.90 -6.78 -23.00
N LYS A 60 10.47 -7.73 -23.75
CA LYS A 60 11.70 -8.42 -23.36
C LYS A 60 12.81 -7.39 -23.10
N ASP A 61 13.63 -7.64 -22.09
CA ASP A 61 14.78 -6.80 -21.69
C ASP A 61 14.43 -5.40 -21.16
N THR A 62 13.20 -5.18 -20.71
CA THR A 62 12.77 -3.94 -20.02
C THR A 62 12.47 -4.20 -18.54
N VAL A 63 12.61 -3.16 -17.72
CA VAL A 63 12.21 -3.22 -16.31
C VAL A 63 10.72 -2.87 -16.22
N PRO A 64 9.92 -3.61 -15.44
CA PRO A 64 8.54 -3.22 -15.19
C PRO A 64 8.45 -1.79 -14.67
N TRP A 65 7.62 -0.97 -15.29
CA TRP A 65 7.44 0.42 -14.90
C TRP A 65 6.91 0.54 -13.46
N PHE A 66 7.36 1.57 -12.76
CA PHE A 66 6.87 1.95 -11.44
C PHE A 66 6.90 3.48 -11.29
N PRO A 67 6.02 4.07 -10.44
CA PRO A 67 6.01 5.51 -10.21
C PRO A 67 7.30 5.97 -9.53
N ARG A 68 7.91 7.07 -10.00
CA ARG A 68 9.12 7.64 -9.38
C ARG A 68 8.83 8.78 -8.41
N SER A 69 7.66 9.39 -8.52
CA SER A 69 7.16 10.42 -7.61
C SER A 69 5.77 10.06 -7.11
N ILE A 70 5.40 10.56 -5.93
CA ILE A 70 4.09 10.28 -5.35
C ILE A 70 2.92 10.76 -6.21
N GLN A 71 3.14 11.83 -6.99
CA GLN A 71 2.15 12.35 -7.93
C GLN A 71 1.87 11.38 -9.08
N GLU A 72 2.82 10.53 -9.46
CA GLU A 72 2.63 9.57 -10.55
C GLU A 72 1.66 8.44 -10.22
N LEU A 73 1.24 8.29 -8.95
CA LEU A 73 0.14 7.41 -8.57
C LEU A 73 -1.18 7.78 -9.27
N ASP A 74 -1.38 9.06 -9.62
CA ASP A 74 -2.54 9.53 -10.39
C ASP A 74 -2.66 8.85 -11.77
N ARG A 75 -1.55 8.35 -12.33
CA ARG A 75 -1.53 7.77 -13.69
C ARG A 75 -2.22 6.41 -13.77
N PHE A 76 -2.38 5.72 -12.65
CA PHE A 76 -2.91 4.36 -12.63
C PHE A 76 -3.97 4.11 -11.56
N ALA A 77 -4.23 5.06 -10.68
CA ALA A 77 -5.28 4.95 -9.66
C ALA A 77 -6.69 4.64 -10.22
N ASN A 78 -6.90 4.86 -11.52
CA ASN A 78 -8.16 4.59 -12.22
C ASN A 78 -8.14 3.26 -13.02
N GLN A 79 -7.07 2.46 -12.95
CA GLN A 79 -6.97 1.17 -13.62
C GLN A 79 -7.59 0.07 -12.75
N ILE A 80 -8.91 0.11 -12.64
CA ILE A 80 -9.70 -0.80 -11.79
C ILE A 80 -9.87 -2.15 -12.49
N LEU A 81 -9.58 -3.24 -11.76
CA LEU A 81 -9.76 -4.61 -12.22
C LEU A 81 -11.15 -5.16 -11.88
N SER A 82 -11.65 -4.88 -10.68
CA SER A 82 -12.94 -5.38 -10.19
C SER A 82 -13.49 -4.50 -9.07
N TYR A 83 -14.74 -4.76 -8.67
CA TYR A 83 -15.42 -4.10 -7.54
C TYR A 83 -15.46 -2.57 -7.65
N GLY A 84 -15.55 -2.08 -8.89
CA GLY A 84 -15.72 -0.66 -9.21
C GLY A 84 -17.18 -0.21 -9.13
N ALA A 85 -17.64 0.52 -10.15
CA ALA A 85 -19.05 0.92 -10.26
C ALA A 85 -19.98 -0.22 -10.71
N GLU A 86 -19.44 -1.23 -11.40
CA GLU A 86 -20.17 -2.43 -11.79
C GLU A 86 -19.93 -3.54 -10.78
N LEU A 87 -21.02 -4.22 -10.41
CA LEU A 87 -21.05 -5.28 -9.40
C LEU A 87 -21.28 -6.62 -10.09
N ASP A 88 -20.66 -7.66 -9.57
CA ASP A 88 -20.91 -9.03 -10.01
C ASP A 88 -22.35 -9.47 -9.73
N ALA A 89 -22.85 -10.43 -10.50
CA ALA A 89 -24.26 -10.84 -10.45
C ALA A 89 -24.68 -11.48 -9.11
N ASP A 90 -23.72 -12.03 -8.37
CA ASP A 90 -23.86 -12.64 -7.05
C ASP A 90 -23.65 -11.65 -5.89
N HIS A 91 -23.25 -10.40 -6.18
CA HIS A 91 -23.12 -9.35 -5.18
C HIS A 91 -24.50 -9.02 -4.56
N PRO A 92 -24.61 -8.89 -3.21
CA PRO A 92 -25.90 -8.66 -2.54
C PRO A 92 -26.65 -7.40 -3.01
N GLY A 93 -25.92 -6.38 -3.45
CA GLY A 93 -26.44 -5.14 -4.02
C GLY A 93 -26.68 -5.16 -5.54
N PHE A 94 -26.48 -6.28 -6.25
CA PHE A 94 -26.58 -6.32 -7.72
C PHE A 94 -27.98 -5.92 -8.24
N LYS A 95 -29.03 -6.30 -7.51
CA LYS A 95 -30.43 -6.00 -7.85
C LYS A 95 -30.94 -4.68 -7.26
N ASP A 96 -30.13 -4.00 -6.47
CA ASP A 96 -30.49 -2.73 -5.85
C ASP A 96 -30.03 -1.55 -6.75
N PRO A 97 -30.96 -0.86 -7.44
CA PRO A 97 -30.59 0.26 -8.30
C PRO A 97 -30.07 1.47 -7.52
N VAL A 98 -30.50 1.66 -6.27
CA VAL A 98 -30.06 2.76 -5.41
C VAL A 98 -28.63 2.51 -4.95
N TYR A 99 -28.32 1.30 -4.48
CA TYR A 99 -26.96 0.93 -4.10
C TYR A 99 -25.98 1.00 -5.28
N ARG A 100 -26.39 0.57 -6.48
CA ARG A 100 -25.57 0.69 -7.70
C ARG A 100 -25.29 2.13 -8.10
N ALA A 101 -26.31 3.00 -8.06
CA ALA A 101 -26.13 4.42 -8.32
C ALA A 101 -25.18 5.04 -7.27
N ARG A 102 -25.36 4.68 -6.01
CA ARG A 102 -24.52 5.12 -4.89
C ARG A 102 -23.05 4.68 -5.04
N ARG A 103 -22.79 3.44 -5.49
CA ARG A 103 -21.43 2.95 -5.81
C ARG A 103 -20.78 3.74 -6.93
N LYS A 104 -21.56 4.13 -7.95
CA LYS A 104 -21.05 4.97 -9.03
C LYS A 104 -20.63 6.35 -8.52
N GLU A 105 -21.38 6.96 -7.60
CA GLU A 105 -20.99 8.24 -6.99
C GLU A 105 -19.60 8.16 -6.32
N PHE A 106 -19.35 7.12 -5.52
CA PHE A 106 -18.04 6.90 -4.91
C PHE A 106 -16.93 6.64 -5.94
N ALA A 107 -17.23 5.87 -6.99
CA ALA A 107 -16.27 5.63 -8.07
C ALA A 107 -15.92 6.94 -8.80
N ASP A 108 -16.91 7.79 -9.08
CA ASP A 108 -16.72 9.08 -9.73
C ASP A 108 -15.84 10.02 -8.87
N ILE A 109 -15.97 9.99 -7.53
CA ILE A 109 -15.07 10.71 -6.62
C ILE A 109 -13.62 10.24 -6.83
N ALA A 110 -13.38 8.93 -6.75
CA ALA A 110 -12.04 8.36 -6.89
C ALA A 110 -11.44 8.62 -8.28
N TYR A 111 -12.23 8.52 -9.36
CA TYR A 111 -11.75 8.78 -10.72
C TYR A 111 -11.30 10.23 -10.95
N ASN A 112 -11.93 11.18 -10.25
CA ASN A 112 -11.63 12.60 -10.37
C ASN A 112 -10.60 13.09 -9.33
N TYR A 113 -10.32 12.32 -8.28
CA TYR A 113 -9.31 12.66 -7.29
C TYR A 113 -7.91 12.71 -7.89
N ARG A 114 -7.14 13.73 -7.52
CA ARG A 114 -5.71 13.88 -7.87
C ARG A 114 -4.88 14.15 -6.62
N HIS A 115 -3.65 13.68 -6.63
CA HIS A 115 -2.74 13.84 -5.49
C HIS A 115 -2.57 15.33 -5.13
N GLY A 116 -2.64 15.64 -3.83
CA GLY A 116 -2.53 16.99 -3.29
C GLY A 116 -3.86 17.70 -3.08
N GLN A 117 -4.97 17.13 -3.58
CA GLN A 117 -6.32 17.59 -3.23
C GLN A 117 -6.73 17.04 -1.86
N PRO A 118 -7.57 17.77 -1.09
CA PRO A 118 -8.27 17.15 0.04
C PRO A 118 -9.20 16.04 -0.49
N ILE A 119 -9.33 14.95 0.26
CA ILE A 119 -10.23 13.85 -0.11
C ILE A 119 -11.68 14.35 0.03
N PRO A 120 -12.52 14.25 -1.01
CA PRO A 120 -13.90 14.73 -0.92
C PRO A 120 -14.69 14.04 0.20
N GLU A 121 -15.31 14.86 1.04
CA GLU A 121 -16.23 14.40 2.09
C GLU A 121 -17.50 13.81 1.47
N VAL A 122 -18.01 12.75 2.08
CA VAL A 122 -19.26 12.13 1.68
C VAL A 122 -20.26 12.18 2.82
N THR A 123 -21.46 12.68 2.54
CA THR A 123 -22.59 12.54 3.46
C THR A 123 -23.15 11.14 3.35
N TYR A 124 -22.85 10.29 4.33
CA TYR A 124 -23.40 8.94 4.43
C TYR A 124 -24.86 8.97 4.90
N THR A 125 -25.68 8.08 4.34
CA THR A 125 -27.10 7.95 4.70
C THR A 125 -27.27 7.32 6.09
N GLU A 126 -28.48 7.44 6.66
CA GLU A 126 -28.79 6.77 7.93
C GLU A 126 -28.72 5.23 7.85
N GLU A 127 -28.98 4.64 6.69
CA GLU A 127 -28.83 3.19 6.49
C GLU A 127 -27.36 2.76 6.44
N GLU A 128 -26.52 3.54 5.73
CA GLU A 128 -25.07 3.34 5.69
C GLU A 128 -24.50 3.45 7.13
N LYS A 129 -24.85 4.49 7.88
CA LYS A 129 -24.42 4.65 9.29
C LYS A 129 -24.89 3.52 10.21
N ARG A 130 -26.13 3.02 10.06
CA ARG A 130 -26.61 1.85 10.83
C ARG A 130 -25.84 0.57 10.50
N THR A 131 -25.46 0.39 9.24
CA THR A 131 -24.64 -0.75 8.79
C THR A 131 -23.25 -0.68 9.43
N TRP A 132 -22.61 0.50 9.39
CA TRP A 132 -21.35 0.76 10.09
C TRP A 132 -21.47 0.49 11.59
N GLY A 133 -22.46 1.06 12.27
CA GLY A 133 -22.62 0.91 13.72
C GLY A 133 -22.79 -0.54 14.15
N THR A 134 -23.49 -1.34 13.33
CA THR A 134 -23.60 -2.78 13.55
C THR A 134 -22.24 -3.47 13.52
N VAL A 135 -21.43 -3.21 12.49
CA VAL A 135 -20.09 -3.80 12.33
C VAL A 135 -19.13 -3.31 13.42
N PHE A 136 -19.12 -2.01 13.67
CA PHE A 136 -18.29 -1.34 14.67
C PHE A 136 -18.51 -1.92 16.06
N ARG A 137 -19.77 -2.06 16.50
CA ARG A 137 -20.11 -2.55 17.83
C ARG A 137 -19.66 -3.99 18.06
N GLU A 138 -19.93 -4.88 17.12
CA GLU A 138 -19.53 -6.29 17.23
C GLU A 138 -18.01 -6.44 17.30
N LEU A 139 -17.28 -5.81 16.38
CA LEU A 139 -15.81 -5.91 16.33
C LEU A 139 -15.14 -5.27 17.54
N LYS A 140 -15.61 -4.08 17.96
CA LYS A 140 -15.07 -3.38 19.14
C LYS A 140 -15.18 -4.21 20.41
N SER A 141 -16.22 -5.04 20.54
CA SER A 141 -16.35 -5.95 21.68
C SER A 141 -15.27 -7.04 21.73
N LEU A 142 -14.70 -7.41 20.58
CA LEU A 142 -13.69 -8.46 20.45
C LEU A 142 -12.24 -7.94 20.51
N TYR A 143 -11.98 -6.68 20.12
CA TYR A 143 -10.62 -6.15 20.03
C TYR A 143 -9.77 -6.30 21.29
N PRO A 144 -10.27 -6.03 22.52
CA PRO A 144 -9.44 -6.17 23.72
C PRO A 144 -8.84 -7.58 23.91
N THR A 145 -9.56 -8.61 23.46
CA THR A 145 -9.15 -10.01 23.64
C THR A 145 -8.48 -10.60 22.40
N HIS A 146 -8.85 -10.16 21.19
CA HIS A 146 -8.40 -10.79 19.94
C HIS A 146 -7.37 -9.97 19.16
N ALA A 147 -7.46 -8.64 19.18
CA ALA A 147 -6.56 -7.77 18.43
C ALA A 147 -5.19 -7.62 19.13
N CYS A 148 -4.15 -7.39 18.34
CA CYS A 148 -2.81 -7.08 18.82
C CYS A 148 -2.76 -5.79 19.64
N TYR A 149 -1.70 -5.66 20.45
CA TYR A 149 -1.43 -4.47 21.24
C TYR A 149 -1.50 -3.18 20.42
N GLU A 150 -0.86 -3.11 19.25
CA GLU A 150 -0.77 -1.89 18.44
C GLU A 150 -2.15 -1.39 17.98
N HIS A 151 -3.03 -2.31 17.59
CA HIS A 151 -4.43 -1.97 17.29
C HIS A 151 -5.12 -1.36 18.51
N ASN A 152 -5.06 -2.03 19.67
CA ASN A 152 -5.69 -1.57 20.90
C ASN A 152 -5.06 -0.28 21.47
N HIS A 153 -3.80 0.00 21.14
CA HIS A 153 -3.10 1.22 21.50
C HIS A 153 -3.58 2.42 20.68
N VAL A 154 -3.77 2.24 19.37
CA VAL A 154 -4.17 3.31 18.45
C VAL A 154 -5.68 3.55 18.47
N PHE A 155 -6.50 2.51 18.60
CA PHE A 155 -7.96 2.62 18.45
C PHE A 155 -8.60 3.73 19.31
N PRO A 156 -8.25 3.91 20.60
CA PRO A 156 -8.79 5.00 21.42
C PRO A 156 -8.45 6.41 20.88
N LEU A 157 -7.32 6.56 20.17
CA LEU A 157 -6.93 7.82 19.54
C LEU A 157 -7.81 8.10 18.32
N LEU A 158 -8.16 7.07 17.54
CA LEU A 158 -9.09 7.18 16.42
C LEU A 158 -10.49 7.56 16.90
N GLU A 159 -10.96 7.00 18.02
CA GLU A 159 -12.23 7.41 18.64
C GLU A 159 -12.22 8.87 19.06
N LYS A 160 -11.11 9.31 19.65
CA LYS A 160 -10.96 10.66 20.20
C LYS A 160 -10.77 11.74 19.13
N TYR A 161 -10.00 11.47 18.08
CA TYR A 161 -9.53 12.49 17.13
C TYR A 161 -10.04 12.31 15.70
N CYS A 162 -10.49 11.11 15.32
CA CYS A 162 -10.94 10.82 13.95
C CYS A 162 -12.44 10.49 13.87
N GLY A 163 -13.18 10.66 14.96
CA GLY A 163 -14.63 10.44 14.97
C GLY A 163 -15.05 8.98 14.79
N TYR A 164 -14.18 8.02 15.14
CA TYR A 164 -14.56 6.60 15.19
C TYR A 164 -15.60 6.40 16.28
N ARG A 165 -16.86 6.26 15.88
CA ARG A 165 -17.99 6.02 16.78
C ARG A 165 -19.00 5.12 16.10
N GLU A 166 -19.82 4.46 16.89
CA GLU A 166 -20.90 3.61 16.39
C GLU A 166 -21.90 4.39 15.50
N ASP A 167 -22.11 5.67 15.79
CA ASP A 167 -23.09 6.53 15.11
C ASP A 167 -22.51 7.35 13.94
N ASN A 168 -21.24 7.17 13.61
CA ASN A 168 -20.52 8.01 12.65
C ASN A 168 -19.51 7.23 11.83
N ILE A 169 -19.62 7.30 10.50
CA ILE A 169 -18.59 6.83 9.56
C ILE A 169 -17.53 7.93 9.43
N PRO A 170 -16.26 7.67 9.79
CA PRO A 170 -15.18 8.64 9.65
C PRO A 170 -14.93 9.05 8.18
N GLN A 171 -14.56 10.31 7.96
CA GLN A 171 -14.16 10.80 6.65
C GLN A 171 -12.68 10.45 6.36
N LEU A 172 -12.39 10.01 5.14
CA LEU A 172 -11.02 9.63 4.75
C LEU A 172 -10.02 10.78 4.91
N GLU A 173 -10.43 12.02 4.69
CA GLU A 173 -9.56 13.20 4.80
C GLU A 173 -9.02 13.38 6.23
N ASP A 174 -9.87 13.25 7.25
CA ASP A 174 -9.47 13.39 8.66
C ASP A 174 -8.53 12.26 9.07
N ILE A 175 -8.82 11.04 8.63
CA ILE A 175 -8.00 9.87 8.89
C ILE A 175 -6.65 9.99 8.19
N SER A 176 -6.66 10.47 6.94
CA SER A 176 -5.45 10.72 6.17
C SER A 176 -4.54 11.73 6.87
N LYS A 177 -5.10 12.82 7.40
CA LYS A 177 -4.34 13.80 8.21
C LYS A 177 -3.80 13.19 9.50
N PHE A 178 -4.60 12.37 10.19
CA PHE A 178 -4.16 11.67 11.40
C PHE A 178 -2.97 10.74 11.10
N LEU A 179 -3.09 9.87 10.10
CA LEU A 179 -2.01 8.97 9.67
C LEU A 179 -0.74 9.74 9.26
N GLN A 180 -0.90 10.88 8.59
CA GLN A 180 0.24 11.73 8.22
C GLN A 180 0.99 12.23 9.46
N SER A 181 0.25 12.60 10.50
CA SER A 181 0.83 13.06 11.77
C SER A 181 1.49 11.95 12.59
N CYS A 182 1.06 10.70 12.43
CA CYS A 182 1.62 9.54 13.15
C CYS A 182 2.85 8.96 12.44
N THR A 183 2.70 8.60 11.17
CA THR A 183 3.68 7.80 10.42
C THR A 183 3.93 8.32 9.02
N GLY A 184 3.32 9.44 8.61
CA GLY A 184 3.40 9.93 7.23
C GLY A 184 2.61 9.09 6.21
N PHE A 185 1.83 8.10 6.67
CA PHE A 185 0.85 7.43 5.81
C PHE A 185 -0.28 8.39 5.44
N HIS A 186 -0.83 8.24 4.24
CA HIS A 186 -2.04 8.95 3.85
C HIS A 186 -2.93 8.05 3.01
N LEU A 187 -4.22 8.37 3.04
CA LEU A 187 -5.23 7.67 2.28
C LEU A 187 -5.36 8.30 0.89
N ARG A 188 -5.74 7.46 -0.07
CA ARG A 188 -6.13 7.86 -1.41
C ARG A 188 -7.43 7.15 -1.77
N PRO A 189 -8.51 7.88 -2.14
CA PRO A 189 -9.74 7.24 -2.57
C PRO A 189 -9.49 6.40 -3.83
N VAL A 190 -9.99 5.17 -3.83
CA VAL A 190 -9.95 4.27 -4.98
C VAL A 190 -11.34 3.72 -5.27
N ALA A 191 -11.68 3.57 -6.56
CA ALA A 191 -13.01 3.16 -6.97
C ALA A 191 -13.26 1.65 -6.73
N GLY A 192 -12.21 0.83 -6.69
CA GLY A 192 -12.26 -0.62 -6.59
C GLY A 192 -10.86 -1.22 -6.51
N LEU A 193 -10.72 -2.51 -6.84
CA LEU A 193 -9.42 -3.18 -6.76
C LEU A 193 -8.47 -2.75 -7.89
N LEU A 194 -7.26 -2.36 -7.52
CA LEU A 194 -6.14 -2.14 -8.43
C LEU A 194 -5.42 -3.45 -8.71
N SER A 195 -4.54 -3.44 -9.73
CA SER A 195 -3.57 -4.52 -9.88
C SER A 195 -2.66 -4.61 -8.65
N SER A 196 -2.22 -5.81 -8.28
CA SER A 196 -1.30 -5.99 -7.15
C SER A 196 -0.05 -5.13 -7.29
N ARG A 197 0.47 -4.97 -8.52
CA ARG A 197 1.61 -4.09 -8.80
C ARG A 197 1.32 -2.64 -8.46
N ASP A 198 0.20 -2.11 -8.92
CA ASP A 198 -0.17 -0.70 -8.71
C ASP A 198 -0.50 -0.41 -7.23
N PHE A 199 -1.25 -1.32 -6.59
CA PHE A 199 -1.59 -1.20 -5.17
C PHE A 199 -0.33 -1.23 -4.29
N LEU A 200 0.52 -2.25 -4.46
CA LEU A 200 1.76 -2.39 -3.68
C LEU A 200 2.72 -1.24 -3.96
N ALA A 201 2.79 -0.74 -5.20
CA ALA A 201 3.62 0.43 -5.51
C ALA A 201 3.21 1.67 -4.69
N GLY A 202 1.91 1.85 -4.42
CA GLY A 202 1.42 2.92 -3.53
C GLY A 202 2.00 2.85 -2.11
N LEU A 203 2.11 1.64 -1.55
CA LEU A 203 2.65 1.43 -0.21
C LEU A 203 4.10 1.92 -0.08
N ALA A 204 4.89 1.91 -1.16
CA ALA A 204 6.26 2.42 -1.16
C ALA A 204 6.35 3.90 -0.77
N PHE A 205 5.28 4.65 -1.06
CA PHE A 205 5.11 6.08 -0.77
C PHE A 205 4.32 6.33 0.50
N ARG A 206 4.03 5.28 1.28
CA ARG A 206 3.08 5.33 2.40
C ARG A 206 1.69 5.82 1.97
N VAL A 207 1.29 5.46 0.74
CA VAL A 207 -0.06 5.74 0.23
C VAL A 207 -0.87 4.45 0.29
N PHE A 208 -1.95 4.48 1.05
CA PHE A 208 -2.92 3.40 1.06
C PHE A 208 -4.13 3.76 0.21
N HIS A 209 -4.42 2.94 -0.79
CA HIS A 209 -5.60 3.08 -1.64
C HIS A 209 -6.80 2.51 -0.89
N SER A 210 -7.75 3.37 -0.51
CA SER A 210 -8.88 3.03 0.35
C SER A 210 -10.19 3.31 -0.37
N THR A 211 -11.13 2.38 -0.30
CA THR A 211 -12.49 2.61 -0.80
C THR A 211 -13.27 3.56 0.12
N GLN A 212 -14.29 4.23 -0.43
CA GLN A 212 -15.19 5.12 0.35
C GLN A 212 -16.60 4.53 0.54
N TYR A 213 -16.97 3.52 -0.24
CA TYR A 213 -18.29 2.91 -0.15
C TYR A 213 -18.39 1.95 1.04
N ILE A 214 -19.62 1.69 1.50
CA ILE A 214 -19.91 0.72 2.55
C ILE A 214 -20.62 -0.50 1.98
N ARG A 215 -20.42 -1.66 2.60
CA ARG A 215 -21.11 -2.91 2.27
C ARG A 215 -22.65 -2.75 2.28
N HIS A 216 -23.32 -3.59 1.53
CA HIS A 216 -24.77 -3.59 1.43
C HIS A 216 -25.44 -3.98 2.76
N ALA A 217 -26.47 -3.22 3.17
CA ALA A 217 -27.12 -3.35 4.47
C ALA A 217 -27.79 -4.71 4.74
N SER A 218 -28.12 -5.48 3.70
CA SER A 218 -28.71 -6.82 3.85
C SER A 218 -27.74 -7.89 4.38
N LYS A 219 -26.43 -7.65 4.31
CA LYS A 219 -25.38 -8.57 4.79
C LYS A 219 -24.28 -7.80 5.54
N PRO A 220 -24.57 -7.18 6.69
CA PRO A 220 -23.60 -6.33 7.39
C PRO A 220 -22.38 -7.12 7.90
N MET A 221 -22.53 -8.42 8.15
CA MET A 221 -21.46 -9.26 8.71
C MET A 221 -20.56 -9.92 7.64
N TYR A 222 -20.82 -9.71 6.35
CA TYR A 222 -20.06 -10.33 5.27
C TYR A 222 -19.94 -9.39 4.08
N THR A 223 -18.72 -9.24 3.56
CA THR A 223 -18.46 -8.57 2.29
C THR A 223 -17.36 -9.30 1.54
N PRO A 224 -17.54 -9.61 0.24
CA PRO A 224 -16.44 -10.09 -0.61
C PRO A 224 -15.50 -8.96 -1.04
N GLU A 225 -15.92 -7.70 -0.84
CA GLU A 225 -15.18 -6.50 -1.26
C GLU A 225 -14.62 -5.76 -0.02
N PRO A 226 -13.44 -5.12 -0.12
CA PRO A 226 -12.90 -4.27 0.94
C PRO A 226 -13.66 -2.94 0.99
N ASP A 227 -14.77 -2.90 1.73
CA ASP A 227 -15.55 -1.69 1.98
C ASP A 227 -14.93 -0.80 3.07
N ILE A 228 -15.48 0.39 3.30
CA ILE A 228 -14.98 1.35 4.29
C ILE A 228 -14.85 0.74 5.70
N CYS A 229 -15.68 -0.24 6.07
CA CYS A 229 -15.50 -0.96 7.34
C CYS A 229 -14.17 -1.70 7.39
N HIS A 230 -13.81 -2.42 6.32
CA HIS A 230 -12.54 -3.13 6.21
C HIS A 230 -11.34 -2.18 6.26
N GLU A 231 -11.40 -1.10 5.48
CA GLU A 231 -10.31 -0.12 5.43
C GLU A 231 -10.07 0.54 6.78
N LEU A 232 -11.15 1.04 7.40
CA LEU A 232 -11.05 1.88 8.60
C LEU A 232 -10.82 1.08 9.87
N LEU A 233 -11.43 -0.10 9.99
CA LEU A 233 -11.35 -0.91 11.20
C LEU A 233 -10.20 -1.93 11.12
N GLY A 234 -9.87 -2.40 9.92
CA GLY A 234 -8.78 -3.34 9.71
C GLY A 234 -7.42 -2.66 9.57
N HIS A 235 -7.27 -1.83 8.54
CA HIS A 235 -5.95 -1.32 8.13
C HIS A 235 -5.49 -0.08 8.91
N VAL A 236 -6.35 0.94 9.02
CA VAL A 236 -5.97 2.26 9.55
C VAL A 236 -5.29 2.22 10.92
N PRO A 237 -5.76 1.43 11.92
CA PRO A 237 -5.13 1.40 13.23
C PRO A 237 -3.65 1.03 13.17
N LEU A 238 -3.29 0.06 12.31
CA LEU A 238 -1.91 -0.38 12.19
C LEU A 238 -1.06 0.54 11.32
N PHE A 239 -1.63 1.25 10.34
CA PHE A 239 -0.87 2.27 9.62
C PHE A 239 -0.44 3.45 10.50
N ALA A 240 -1.08 3.65 11.65
CA ALA A 240 -0.64 4.63 12.65
C ALA A 240 0.51 4.13 13.54
N ASP A 241 0.82 2.82 13.53
CA ASP A 241 1.98 2.27 14.23
C ASP A 241 3.27 2.44 13.39
N PRO A 242 4.36 3.03 13.93
CA PRO A 242 5.60 3.22 13.19
C PRO A 242 6.26 1.93 12.68
N SER A 243 6.16 0.81 13.41
CA SER A 243 6.80 -0.44 13.03
C SER A 243 6.07 -1.10 11.87
N PHE A 244 4.74 -1.13 11.94
CA PHE A 244 3.87 -1.66 10.90
C PHE A 244 3.91 -0.77 9.65
N ALA A 245 3.85 0.56 9.79
CA ALA A 245 4.00 1.48 8.66
C ALA A 245 5.33 1.25 7.90
N GLN A 246 6.44 1.02 8.61
CA GLN A 246 7.71 0.67 7.97
C GLN A 246 7.66 -0.71 7.30
N PHE A 247 7.02 -1.70 7.92
CA PHE A 247 6.85 -3.02 7.35
C PHE A 247 6.05 -2.97 6.04
N SER A 248 4.88 -2.33 6.02
CA SER A 248 4.05 -2.17 4.82
C SER A 248 4.76 -1.37 3.73
N GLN A 249 5.50 -0.33 4.10
CA GLN A 249 6.31 0.43 3.14
C GLN A 249 7.41 -0.42 2.50
N GLU A 250 8.04 -1.32 3.27
CA GLU A 250 9.06 -2.24 2.77
C GLU A 250 8.47 -3.22 1.74
N ILE A 251 7.22 -3.67 1.91
CA ILE A 251 6.52 -4.48 0.90
C ILE A 251 6.38 -3.66 -0.39
N GLY A 252 5.96 -2.39 -0.26
CA GLY A 252 5.82 -1.52 -1.40
C GLY A 252 7.14 -1.29 -2.14
N LEU A 253 8.24 -1.02 -1.42
CA LEU A 253 9.58 -0.88 -2.00
C LEU A 253 10.06 -2.16 -2.69
N ALA A 254 9.76 -3.32 -2.13
CA ALA A 254 10.06 -4.62 -2.76
C ALA A 254 9.35 -4.80 -4.11
N SER A 255 8.16 -4.20 -4.28
CA SER A 255 7.36 -4.34 -5.51
C SER A 255 7.87 -3.50 -6.70
N LEU A 256 8.58 -2.39 -6.44
CA LEU A 256 8.97 -1.44 -7.49
C LEU A 256 9.94 -2.05 -8.51
N GLY A 257 9.49 -2.24 -9.75
CA GLY A 257 10.30 -2.87 -10.80
C GLY A 257 10.49 -4.38 -10.64
N ALA A 258 9.79 -5.04 -9.70
CA ALA A 258 9.85 -6.49 -9.55
C ALA A 258 9.16 -7.19 -10.74
N PRO A 259 9.65 -8.36 -11.21
CA PRO A 259 8.94 -9.17 -12.20
C PRO A 259 7.55 -9.60 -11.72
N ASP A 260 6.64 -9.94 -12.63
CA ASP A 260 5.27 -10.34 -12.30
C ASP A 260 5.21 -11.54 -11.33
N GLU A 261 6.06 -12.55 -11.52
CA GLU A 261 6.17 -13.69 -10.61
C GLU A 261 6.45 -13.25 -9.15
N PHE A 262 7.31 -12.24 -8.98
CA PHE A 262 7.62 -11.70 -7.66
C PHE A 262 6.53 -10.77 -7.13
N ILE A 263 5.76 -10.12 -8.01
CA ILE A 263 4.55 -9.39 -7.59
C ILE A 263 3.50 -10.37 -7.03
N GLU A 264 3.31 -11.52 -7.66
CA GLU A 264 2.41 -12.57 -7.16
C GLU A 264 2.90 -13.08 -5.79
N LYS A 265 4.19 -13.40 -5.66
CA LYS A 265 4.79 -13.79 -4.37
C LYS A 265 4.63 -12.71 -3.30
N LEU A 266 4.84 -11.44 -3.63
CA LEU A 266 4.65 -10.31 -2.71
C LEU A 266 3.17 -10.11 -2.34
N ALA A 267 2.24 -10.32 -3.27
CA ALA A 267 0.81 -10.28 -2.98
C ALA A 267 0.41 -11.40 -2.00
N THR A 268 0.96 -12.61 -2.16
CA THR A 268 0.77 -13.70 -1.19
C THR A 268 1.38 -13.38 0.17
N VAL A 269 2.57 -12.77 0.21
CA VAL A 269 3.16 -12.31 1.48
C VAL A 269 2.26 -11.25 2.14
N TYR A 270 1.76 -10.29 1.37
CA TYR A 270 0.83 -9.26 1.85
C TYR A 270 -0.46 -9.90 2.39
N TRP A 271 -1.03 -10.88 1.70
CA TRP A 271 -2.19 -11.64 2.15
C TRP A 271 -1.98 -12.30 3.52
N PHE A 272 -0.88 -13.05 3.70
CA PHE A 272 -0.60 -13.74 4.96
C PHE A 272 0.03 -12.87 6.05
N THR A 273 0.18 -11.57 5.79
CA THR A 273 0.68 -10.62 6.78
C THR A 273 -0.31 -9.48 6.99
N VAL A 274 -0.35 -8.51 6.10
CA VAL A 274 -1.19 -7.31 6.23
C VAL A 274 -2.69 -7.66 6.24
N GLU A 275 -3.14 -8.68 5.49
CA GLU A 275 -4.57 -9.04 5.44
C GLU A 275 -4.99 -10.08 6.49
N PHE A 276 -4.24 -11.17 6.65
CA PHE A 276 -4.59 -12.30 7.52
C PHE A 276 -3.44 -12.72 8.45
N GLY A 277 -2.62 -11.76 8.88
CA GLY A 277 -1.50 -12.03 9.78
C GLY A 277 -1.90 -12.15 11.26
N LEU A 278 -1.17 -13.04 11.95
CA LEU A 278 -1.17 -13.15 13.40
C LEU A 278 0.20 -12.75 13.97
N CYS A 279 0.25 -12.22 15.18
CA CYS A 279 1.50 -11.93 15.87
C CYS A 279 1.54 -12.57 17.26
N LYS A 280 2.75 -12.77 17.78
CA LYS A 280 2.96 -13.14 19.18
C LYS A 280 2.94 -11.92 20.08
N GLU A 281 2.32 -12.06 21.24
CA GLU A 281 2.35 -11.10 22.34
C GLU A 281 2.58 -11.87 23.64
N GLY A 282 3.84 -11.95 24.07
CA GLY A 282 4.27 -12.89 25.11
C GLY A 282 4.00 -14.33 24.70
N ASP A 283 3.29 -15.07 25.54
CA ASP A 283 2.86 -16.45 25.27
C ASP A 283 1.53 -16.54 24.50
N SER A 284 0.92 -15.41 24.15
CA SER A 284 -0.38 -15.35 23.47
C SER A 284 -0.26 -15.04 21.98
N LEU A 285 -1.28 -15.44 21.20
CA LEU A 285 -1.43 -15.08 19.79
C LEU A 285 -2.52 -14.02 19.66
N LYS A 286 -2.27 -13.04 18.79
CA LYS A 286 -3.18 -11.93 18.50
C LYS A 286 -3.31 -11.69 17.00
N ALA A 287 -4.46 -11.19 16.58
CA ALA A 287 -4.71 -10.82 15.20
C ALA A 287 -4.23 -9.39 14.90
N TYR A 288 -3.57 -9.22 13.76
CA TYR A 288 -3.24 -7.91 13.21
C TYR A 288 -3.67 -7.77 11.75
N GLY A 289 -3.95 -8.86 11.05
CA GLY A 289 -4.45 -8.81 9.68
C GLY A 289 -5.76 -8.03 9.56
N ALA A 290 -5.86 -7.13 8.59
CA ALA A 290 -7.04 -6.30 8.37
C ALA A 290 -8.31 -7.10 8.06
N GLY A 291 -8.19 -8.18 7.28
CA GLY A 291 -9.26 -9.14 7.01
C GLY A 291 -9.79 -9.79 8.29
N LEU A 292 -8.93 -10.05 9.27
CA LEU A 292 -9.33 -10.56 10.58
C LEU A 292 -10.02 -9.46 11.40
N LEU A 293 -9.39 -8.29 11.51
CA LEU A 293 -9.86 -7.18 12.35
C LEU A 293 -11.16 -6.51 11.83
N SER A 294 -11.59 -6.84 10.62
CA SER A 294 -12.84 -6.36 10.02
C SER A 294 -13.91 -7.45 9.80
N SER A 295 -13.62 -8.69 10.22
CA SER A 295 -14.49 -9.86 10.09
C SER A 295 -14.71 -10.50 11.45
N PHE A 296 -15.89 -10.29 12.05
CA PHE A 296 -16.24 -10.85 13.35
C PHE A 296 -16.03 -12.37 13.42
N GLY A 297 -16.54 -13.09 12.41
CA GLY A 297 -16.48 -14.54 12.39
C GLY A 297 -15.05 -15.08 12.25
N GLU A 298 -14.23 -14.42 11.40
CA GLU A 298 -12.86 -14.88 11.17
C GLU A 298 -11.91 -14.48 12.30
N LEU A 299 -12.17 -13.35 12.97
CA LEU A 299 -11.43 -12.93 14.16
C LEU A 299 -11.55 -13.94 15.32
N GLN A 300 -12.74 -14.50 15.52
CA GLN A 300 -12.94 -15.58 16.51
C GLN A 300 -12.35 -16.90 16.02
N TYR A 301 -12.51 -17.22 14.73
CA TYR A 301 -12.04 -18.45 14.14
C TYR A 301 -10.50 -18.59 14.19
N CYS A 302 -9.77 -17.52 13.88
CA CYS A 302 -8.30 -17.56 13.76
C CYS A 302 -7.59 -17.91 15.08
N LEU A 303 -8.24 -17.66 16.23
CA LEU A 303 -7.74 -17.98 17.57
C LEU A 303 -8.45 -19.18 18.23
N SER A 304 -9.33 -19.88 17.51
CA SER A 304 -10.14 -20.98 18.06
C SER A 304 -9.42 -22.32 18.22
N GLY A 305 -8.17 -22.42 17.76
CA GLY A 305 -7.40 -23.67 17.70
C GLY A 305 -7.80 -24.62 16.57
N LYS A 306 -8.80 -24.26 15.75
CA LYS A 306 -9.20 -24.99 14.55
C LYS A 306 -8.23 -24.83 13.36
N PRO A 307 -7.75 -23.62 13.02
CA PRO A 307 -6.87 -23.45 11.86
C PRO A 307 -5.44 -23.91 12.16
N GLU A 308 -4.71 -24.22 11.09
CA GLU A 308 -3.28 -24.50 11.18
C GLU A 308 -2.50 -23.20 11.41
N ILE A 309 -1.61 -23.19 12.40
CA ILE A 309 -0.78 -22.02 12.74
C ILE A 309 0.68 -22.34 12.44
N LYS A 310 1.32 -21.54 11.57
CA LYS A 310 2.74 -21.69 11.19
C LYS A 310 3.57 -20.46 11.53
N PRO A 311 4.87 -20.60 11.81
CA PRO A 311 5.76 -19.45 11.91
C PRO A 311 5.94 -18.78 10.55
N LEU A 312 6.01 -17.43 10.53
CA LEU A 312 6.24 -16.67 9.32
C LEU A 312 7.64 -16.91 8.75
N VAL A 313 7.69 -17.56 7.58
CA VAL A 313 8.90 -17.86 6.78
C VAL A 313 8.59 -17.50 5.33
N LEU A 314 9.07 -16.34 4.86
CA LEU A 314 8.57 -15.72 3.63
C LEU A 314 8.81 -16.53 2.36
N GLU A 315 9.90 -17.29 2.29
CA GLU A 315 10.18 -18.19 1.17
C GLU A 315 9.04 -19.19 1.00
N LYS A 316 8.55 -19.77 2.10
CA LYS A 316 7.42 -20.72 2.10
C LYS A 316 6.08 -20.01 1.98
N THR A 317 5.88 -18.93 2.74
CA THR A 317 4.64 -18.16 2.75
C THR A 317 4.32 -17.61 1.35
N SER A 318 5.33 -17.16 0.60
CA SER A 318 5.13 -16.59 -0.75
C SER A 318 4.58 -17.58 -1.79
N GLU A 319 4.64 -18.88 -1.50
CA GLU A 319 4.16 -19.96 -2.38
C GLU A 319 2.87 -20.60 -1.85
N GLN A 320 2.39 -20.18 -0.68
CA GLN A 320 1.18 -20.71 -0.08
C GLN A 320 -0.05 -20.28 -0.87
N LYS A 321 -0.84 -21.25 -1.34
CA LYS A 321 -2.13 -20.99 -1.96
C LYS A 321 -3.17 -20.61 -0.90
N TYR A 322 -4.09 -19.74 -1.27
CA TYR A 322 -5.19 -19.29 -0.41
C TYR A 322 -6.50 -19.14 -1.20
N ILE A 323 -7.61 -19.09 -0.47
CA ILE A 323 -8.96 -18.89 -1.00
C ILE A 323 -9.49 -17.60 -0.39
N VAL A 324 -10.10 -16.74 -1.19
CA VAL A 324 -10.59 -15.42 -0.76
C VAL A 324 -12.04 -15.43 -0.26
N THR A 325 -12.78 -16.52 -0.51
CA THR A 325 -14.22 -16.64 -0.24
C THR A 325 -14.56 -17.41 1.04
N GLU A 326 -13.56 -18.00 1.70
CA GLU A 326 -13.72 -18.84 2.90
C GLU A 326 -12.71 -18.43 3.97
N PHE A 327 -12.95 -18.83 5.22
CA PHE A 327 -11.98 -18.60 6.31
C PHE A 327 -10.66 -19.31 6.02
N GLN A 328 -9.55 -18.66 6.32
CA GLN A 328 -8.25 -19.21 5.98
C GLN A 328 -7.98 -20.49 6.79
N PRO A 329 -7.67 -21.63 6.15
CA PRO A 329 -7.36 -22.86 6.87
C PRO A 329 -5.99 -22.80 7.57
N ILE A 330 -5.16 -21.83 7.18
CA ILE A 330 -3.79 -21.64 7.66
C ILE A 330 -3.49 -20.16 7.89
N TYR A 331 -2.83 -19.85 9.01
CA TYR A 331 -2.32 -18.51 9.33
C TYR A 331 -0.82 -18.55 9.61
N TYR A 332 -0.15 -17.44 9.33
CA TYR A 332 1.26 -17.25 9.64
C TYR A 332 1.45 -16.26 10.80
N VAL A 333 2.31 -16.65 11.74
CA VAL A 333 2.60 -15.88 12.95
C VAL A 333 3.93 -15.15 12.80
N ALA A 334 3.88 -13.82 12.86
CA ALA A 334 5.05 -12.96 13.01
C ALA A 334 5.48 -12.90 14.49
N GLU A 335 6.78 -12.94 14.76
CA GLU A 335 7.30 -12.75 16.14
C GLU A 335 7.13 -11.29 16.58
N SER A 336 7.33 -10.35 15.66
CA SER A 336 7.05 -8.91 15.80
C SER A 336 7.05 -8.26 14.42
N PHE A 337 6.54 -7.03 14.30
CA PHE A 337 6.64 -6.28 13.04
C PHE A 337 8.10 -5.98 12.64
N LYS A 338 9.00 -5.85 13.63
CA LYS A 338 10.44 -5.68 13.36
C LYS A 338 11.03 -6.95 12.72
N ASP A 339 10.74 -8.12 13.28
CA ASP A 339 11.18 -9.41 12.73
C ASP A 339 10.58 -9.66 11.32
N ALA A 340 9.30 -9.38 11.13
CA ALA A 340 8.64 -9.48 9.83
C ALA A 340 9.31 -8.58 8.77
N LYS A 341 9.66 -7.34 9.14
CA LYS A 341 10.40 -6.40 8.28
C LYS A 341 11.79 -6.90 7.93
N GLU A 342 12.52 -7.47 8.88
CA GLU A 342 13.86 -8.03 8.61
C GLU A 342 13.80 -9.25 7.68
N LYS A 343 12.82 -10.14 7.88
CA LYS A 343 12.55 -11.25 6.95
C LYS A 343 12.19 -10.74 5.56
N LEU A 344 11.36 -9.70 5.47
CA LEU A 344 10.97 -9.10 4.21
C LEU A 344 12.14 -8.47 3.46
N ARG A 345 13.06 -7.80 4.15
CA ARG A 345 14.29 -7.29 3.53
C ARG A 345 15.15 -8.38 2.93
N LYS A 346 15.29 -9.51 3.65
CA LYS A 346 16.01 -10.69 3.15
C LYS A 346 15.31 -11.24 1.90
N PHE A 347 14.00 -11.42 1.94
CA PHE A 347 13.22 -11.85 0.78
C PHE A 347 13.35 -10.87 -0.41
N ALA A 348 13.23 -9.57 -0.16
CA ALA A 348 13.34 -8.52 -1.18
C ALA A 348 14.71 -8.49 -1.86
N SER A 349 15.78 -8.88 -1.17
CA SER A 349 17.13 -8.99 -1.74
C SER A 349 17.27 -10.10 -2.80
N THR A 350 16.35 -11.06 -2.82
CA THR A 350 16.30 -12.15 -3.82
C THR A 350 15.57 -11.76 -5.10
N ILE A 351 14.87 -10.63 -5.10
CA ILE A 351 14.08 -10.18 -6.25
C ILE A 351 15.03 -9.68 -7.35
N PRO A 352 15.00 -10.26 -8.56
CA PRO A 352 15.92 -9.87 -9.62
C PRO A 352 15.52 -8.50 -10.19
N ARG A 353 16.29 -7.47 -9.82
CA ARG A 353 16.18 -6.10 -10.33
C ARG A 353 17.58 -5.53 -10.58
N PRO A 354 17.78 -4.71 -11.63
CA PRO A 354 19.11 -4.19 -11.97
C PRO A 354 19.58 -3.03 -11.07
N PHE A 355 18.83 -2.68 -10.04
CA PHE A 355 19.08 -1.57 -9.13
C PHE A 355 18.45 -1.83 -7.76
N SER A 356 18.87 -1.05 -6.76
CA SER A 356 18.15 -0.93 -5.49
C SER A 356 17.25 0.30 -5.51
N VAL A 357 16.25 0.35 -4.62
CA VAL A 357 15.35 1.51 -4.49
C VAL A 357 15.34 2.02 -3.05
N ARG A 358 15.17 3.33 -2.90
CA ARG A 358 15.00 3.99 -1.60
C ARG A 358 13.93 5.07 -1.71
N TYR A 359 13.02 5.11 -0.74
CA TYR A 359 12.11 6.24 -0.60
C TYR A 359 12.79 7.41 0.10
N ASN A 360 12.70 8.60 -0.49
CA ASN A 360 13.11 9.84 0.14
C ASN A 360 11.86 10.60 0.61
N PRO A 361 11.63 10.72 1.93
CA PRO A 361 10.42 11.34 2.47
C PRO A 361 10.36 12.86 2.25
N TYR A 362 11.52 13.53 2.12
CA TYR A 362 11.56 14.98 1.92
C TYR A 362 11.07 15.39 0.53
N THR A 363 11.43 14.60 -0.49
CA THR A 363 11.04 14.85 -1.87
C THR A 363 9.83 14.01 -2.31
N GLN A 364 9.37 13.09 -1.46
CA GLN A 364 8.32 12.11 -1.75
C GLN A 364 8.55 11.35 -3.07
N ARG A 365 9.80 10.90 -3.27
CA ARG A 365 10.28 10.28 -4.51
C ARG A 365 11.06 9.01 -4.24
N ILE A 366 11.11 8.14 -5.25
CA ILE A 366 11.95 6.94 -5.27
C ILE A 366 13.30 7.28 -5.90
N GLU A 367 14.33 7.18 -5.07
CA GLU A 367 15.73 7.17 -5.49
C GLU A 367 16.05 5.76 -5.99
N VAL A 368 16.36 5.64 -7.28
CA VAL A 368 16.97 4.43 -7.84
C VAL A 368 18.44 4.49 -7.50
N LEU A 369 18.99 3.42 -6.93
CA LEU A 369 20.37 3.30 -6.49
C LEU A 369 21.09 2.29 -7.40
N ASP A 370 21.79 2.79 -8.41
CA ASP A 370 22.45 2.01 -9.46
C ASP A 370 23.90 2.44 -9.75
N ASN A 371 24.38 3.49 -9.09
CA ASN A 371 25.72 4.02 -9.30
C ASN A 371 26.42 4.44 -8.00
N ALA A 372 27.75 4.53 -8.06
CA ALA A 372 28.60 4.84 -6.91
C ALA A 372 28.25 6.18 -6.23
N LYS A 373 27.74 7.15 -6.99
CA LYS A 373 27.37 8.48 -6.49
C LYS A 373 26.13 8.43 -5.62
N GLN A 374 25.12 7.67 -6.01
CA GLN A 374 23.92 7.46 -5.20
C GLN A 374 24.24 6.69 -3.91
N LEU A 375 25.16 5.73 -3.97
CA LEU A 375 25.65 5.03 -2.77
C LEU A 375 26.40 5.99 -1.83
N LYS A 376 27.19 6.92 -2.38
CA LYS A 376 27.84 7.98 -1.58
C LYS A 376 26.81 8.90 -0.89
N ASN A 377 25.76 9.34 -1.60
CA ASN A 377 24.67 10.12 -0.99
C ASN A 377 24.03 9.42 0.21
N LEU A 378 23.81 8.10 0.08
CA LEU A 378 23.26 7.30 1.15
C LEU A 378 24.24 7.24 2.34
N ALA A 379 25.53 7.03 2.09
CA ALA A 379 26.56 7.03 3.11
C ALA A 379 26.66 8.37 3.86
N ASP A 380 26.61 9.50 3.14
CA ASP A 380 26.64 10.85 3.74
C ASP A 380 25.39 11.11 4.60
N THR A 381 24.22 10.61 4.18
CA THR A 381 22.99 10.68 4.98
C THR A 381 23.14 9.87 6.27
N ILE A 382 23.62 8.63 6.17
CA ILE A 382 23.86 7.78 7.34
C ILE A 382 24.87 8.43 8.30
N ASN A 383 25.94 9.02 7.77
CA ASN A 383 26.93 9.72 8.58
C ASN A 383 26.32 10.91 9.33
N SER A 384 25.40 11.64 8.70
CA SER A 384 24.68 12.74 9.35
C SER A 384 23.80 12.26 10.51
N GLU A 385 23.04 11.17 10.31
CA GLU A 385 22.23 10.54 11.36
C GLU A 385 23.10 10.00 12.51
N MET A 386 24.24 9.39 12.19
CA MET A 386 25.23 8.95 13.19
C MET A 386 25.77 10.14 14.01
N GLY A 387 26.03 11.29 13.38
CA GLY A 387 26.41 12.51 14.08
C GLY A 387 25.35 13.01 15.06
N ILE A 388 24.07 12.94 14.68
CA ILE A 388 22.95 13.26 15.58
C ILE A 388 22.94 12.32 16.78
N LEU A 389 23.09 11.01 16.55
CA LEU A 389 23.15 10.01 17.62
C LEU A 389 24.32 10.28 18.58
N CYS A 390 25.52 10.54 18.06
CA CYS A 390 26.68 10.87 18.88
C CYS A 390 26.44 12.11 19.75
N ASN A 391 25.86 13.17 19.20
CA ASN A 391 25.53 14.39 19.94
C ASN A 391 24.45 14.13 21.01
N ALA A 392 23.44 13.33 20.70
CA ALA A 392 22.39 12.97 21.66
C ALA A 392 22.96 12.15 22.83
N LEU A 393 23.83 11.19 22.56
CA LEU A 393 24.49 10.36 23.59
C LEU A 393 25.34 11.20 24.55
N GLN A 394 25.96 12.29 24.08
CA GLN A 394 26.71 13.21 24.95
C GLN A 394 25.79 14.00 25.90
N LYS A 395 24.53 14.27 25.52
CA LYS A 395 23.57 15.03 26.33
C LYS A 395 22.85 14.22 27.40
N ILE A 396 22.83 12.89 27.27
CA ILE A 396 22.17 11.97 28.22
C ILE A 396 23.12 11.57 29.37
N LYS A 397 24.36 12.07 29.36
CA LYS A 397 25.35 11.84 30.43
C LYS A 397 25.09 12.64 31.69
#